data_AF-A0A969NZS0-F1
#
_entry.id   AF-A0A969NZS0-F1
#
_cell.length_a   1.000
_cell.length_b   1.000
_cell.length_c   1.000
_cell.angle_alpha   90.00
_cell.angle_beta   90.00
_cell.angle_gamma   90.00
#
_symmetry.space_group_name_H-M   'P 1'
#
loop_
_entity.id
_entity.type
_entity.pdbx_description
1 polymer ?
#
loop_
_entity_poly.entity_id
_entity_poly.type
_entity_poly.pdbx_seq_one_letter_code
_entity_poly.pdbx_strand_id
1 'polypeptide(L)'
;MGGTCTDVIIQASLPTIGPFLVLFDIQLRHTPRMPRRVQAYAGLAEEKYDRPVFAVVLLLLNPGPQTVISDRYEETFLGMHARRDFLVIKAWELDVSLVFEEGLLVLLPFVPLMRGGDNEVAIRRALQLLRDHPQLLDLEPLLAFFASYVLPIKRIERQMGQSGIWQSFENHPGISKSMRKGISRGSL
;
A
#
# COMPACT_ATOMS: atom_id res chain seq x y z
N MET A 1 -17.42 -14.43 3.96
CA MET A 1 -16.57 -13.57 3.11
C MET A 1 -15.78 -12.66 4.04
N GLY A 2 -14.55 -13.04 4.38
CA GLY A 2 -13.68 -12.25 5.25
C GLY A 2 -12.56 -11.65 4.42
N GLY A 3 -12.59 -10.35 4.20
CA GLY A 3 -11.56 -9.63 3.45
C GLY A 3 -11.62 -8.17 3.82
N THR A 4 -11.01 -7.81 4.95
CA THR A 4 -10.69 -6.42 5.26
C THR A 4 -9.53 -6.00 4.35
N CYS A 5 -9.85 -5.57 3.14
CA CYS A 5 -9.01 -4.63 2.39
C CYS A 5 -9.72 -3.29 2.51
N THR A 6 -9.04 -2.27 3.00
CA THR A 6 -9.64 -0.95 3.17
C THR A 6 -9.70 -0.30 1.79
N ASP A 7 -10.83 -0.44 1.11
CA ASP A 7 -11.05 0.29 -0.15
C ASP A 7 -11.37 1.74 0.20
N VAL A 8 -10.56 2.66 -0.32
CA VAL A 8 -10.76 4.10 -0.11
C VAL A 8 -11.39 4.67 -1.37
N ILE A 9 -12.58 5.27 -1.22
CA ILE A 9 -13.26 5.99 -2.30
C ILE A 9 -13.12 7.49 -2.04
N ILE A 10 -12.57 8.19 -3.03
CA ILE A 10 -12.37 9.65 -2.98
C ILE A 10 -13.17 10.27 -4.11
N GLN A 11 -13.90 11.33 -3.82
CA GLN A 11 -14.52 12.13 -4.89
C GLN A 11 -13.47 13.08 -5.47
N ALA A 12 -13.31 13.04 -6.79
CA ALA A 12 -12.43 13.90 -7.55
C ALA A 12 -13.21 14.62 -8.64
N SER A 13 -12.60 15.65 -9.24
CA SER A 13 -13.18 16.36 -10.37
C SER A 13 -12.07 16.85 -11.28
N LEU A 14 -12.29 16.72 -12.59
CA LEU A 14 -11.45 17.34 -13.61
C LEU A 14 -12.30 18.33 -14.41
N PRO A 15 -11.78 19.51 -14.79
CA PRO A 15 -12.55 20.48 -15.58
C PRO A 15 -13.12 19.90 -16.88
N THR A 16 -12.43 18.93 -17.49
CA THR A 16 -12.78 18.31 -18.76
C THR A 16 -13.76 17.13 -18.66
N ILE A 17 -13.88 16.49 -17.49
CA ILE A 17 -14.64 15.24 -17.31
C ILE A 17 -15.77 15.41 -16.28
N GLY A 18 -15.69 16.43 -15.42
CA GLY A 18 -16.59 16.63 -14.30
C GLY A 18 -16.25 15.73 -13.11
N PRO A 19 -17.19 15.55 -12.16
CA PRO A 19 -16.97 14.79 -10.94
C PRO A 19 -16.96 13.27 -11.19
N PHE A 20 -16.00 12.58 -10.59
CA PHE A 20 -15.85 11.13 -10.66
C PHE A 20 -15.34 10.60 -9.32
N LEU A 21 -15.31 9.28 -9.17
CA LEU A 21 -14.77 8.60 -8.01
C LEU A 21 -13.40 8.02 -8.32
N VAL A 22 -12.47 8.14 -7.38
CA VAL A 22 -11.22 7.37 -7.38
C VAL A 22 -11.38 6.24 -6.37
N LEU A 23 -11.32 5.00 -6.83
CA LEU A 23 -11.34 3.82 -5.97
C LEU A 23 -9.91 3.32 -5.78
N PHE A 24 -9.37 3.43 -4.57
CA PHE A 24 -8.07 2.90 -4.20
C PHE A 24 -8.21 1.52 -3.53
N ASP A 25 -7.66 0.49 -4.16
CA ASP A 25 -7.44 -0.84 -3.55
C ASP A 25 -5.96 -0.97 -3.17
N ILE A 26 -5.66 -0.83 -1.88
CA ILE A 26 -4.28 -0.94 -1.36
C ILE A 26 -4.02 -2.39 -0.95
N GLN A 27 -3.09 -3.05 -1.63
CA GLN A 27 -2.77 -4.46 -1.38
C GLN A 27 -1.33 -4.65 -0.92
N LEU A 28 -1.18 -5.29 0.24
CA LEU A 28 0.15 -5.67 0.73
C LEU A 28 0.85 -6.64 -0.23
N ARG A 29 0.10 -7.60 -0.79
CA ARG A 29 0.63 -8.62 -1.68
C ARG A 29 -0.28 -8.80 -2.87
N HIS A 30 0.32 -9.02 -4.04
CA HIS A 30 -0.40 -9.42 -5.24
C HIS A 30 -1.23 -10.69 -5.00
N THR A 31 -2.42 -10.72 -5.59
CA THR A 31 -3.27 -11.90 -5.70
C THR A 31 -3.81 -12.01 -7.12
N PRO A 32 -3.82 -13.20 -7.75
CA PRO A 32 -4.41 -13.39 -9.08
C PRO A 32 -5.89 -13.03 -9.16
N ARG A 33 -6.60 -12.98 -8.01
CA ARG A 33 -8.01 -12.56 -7.95
C ARG A 33 -8.21 -11.04 -7.92
N MET A 34 -7.12 -10.26 -7.88
CA MET A 34 -7.17 -8.80 -7.78
C MET A 34 -8.06 -8.17 -8.86
N PRO A 35 -7.93 -8.50 -10.17
CA PRO A 35 -8.75 -7.85 -11.20
C PRO A 35 -10.25 -8.06 -10.98
N ARG A 36 -10.67 -9.28 -10.60
CA ARG A 36 -12.07 -9.60 -10.33
C ARG A 36 -12.61 -8.79 -9.14
N ARG A 37 -11.79 -8.58 -8.12
CA ARG A 37 -12.17 -7.77 -6.95
C ARG A 37 -12.33 -6.29 -7.31
N VAL A 38 -11.35 -5.73 -8.02
CA VAL A 38 -11.39 -4.33 -8.48
C VAL A 38 -12.62 -4.09 -9.35
N GLN A 39 -12.93 -5.00 -10.28
CA GLN A 39 -14.14 -4.93 -11.10
C GLN A 39 -15.43 -4.89 -10.24
N ALA A 40 -15.52 -5.76 -9.23
CA ALA A 40 -16.70 -5.82 -8.38
C ALA A 40 -16.88 -4.52 -7.57
N TYR A 41 -15.80 -4.00 -6.97
CA TYR A 41 -15.88 -2.78 -6.17
C TYR A 41 -16.12 -1.52 -7.00
N ALA A 42 -15.51 -1.42 -8.18
CA ALA A 42 -15.79 -0.33 -9.09
C ALA A 42 -17.25 -0.32 -9.52
N GLY A 43 -17.82 -1.47 -9.93
CA GLY A 43 -19.23 -1.56 -10.31
C GLY A 43 -20.19 -1.24 -9.17
N LEU A 44 -19.89 -1.71 -7.95
CA LEU A 44 -20.70 -1.37 -6.76
C LEU A 44 -20.63 0.12 -6.42
N ALA A 45 -19.47 0.76 -6.58
CA ALA A 45 -19.33 2.20 -6.35
C ALA A 45 -20.07 3.01 -7.42
N GLU A 46 -20.02 2.61 -8.68
CA GLU A 46 -20.77 3.26 -9.77
C GLU A 46 -22.27 3.21 -9.50
N GLU A 47 -22.81 2.04 -9.13
CA GLU A 47 -24.24 1.89 -8.82
C GLU A 47 -24.66 2.73 -7.61
N LYS A 48 -23.88 2.65 -6.52
CA LYS A 48 -24.22 3.33 -5.27
C LYS A 48 -24.19 4.85 -5.35
N TYR A 49 -23.27 5.40 -6.14
CA TYR A 49 -22.99 6.83 -6.15
C TYR A 49 -23.40 7.53 -7.44
N ASP A 50 -23.86 6.78 -8.46
CA ASP A 50 -24.24 7.28 -9.77
C ASP A 50 -23.13 8.15 -10.41
N ARG A 51 -21.89 7.65 -10.35
CA ARG A 51 -20.69 8.36 -10.82
C ARG A 51 -19.69 7.42 -11.48
N PRO A 52 -18.97 7.86 -12.53
CA PRO A 52 -17.86 7.10 -13.10
C PRO A 52 -16.78 6.81 -12.05
N VAL A 53 -16.19 5.61 -12.10
CA VAL A 53 -15.09 5.21 -11.21
C VAL A 53 -13.78 5.05 -11.99
N PHE A 54 -12.76 5.76 -11.53
CA PHE A 54 -11.37 5.55 -11.88
C PHE A 54 -10.71 4.66 -10.82
N ALA A 55 -10.50 3.38 -11.15
CA ALA A 55 -9.94 2.42 -10.21
C ALA A 55 -8.41 2.43 -10.23
N VAL A 56 -7.81 2.41 -9.04
CA VAL A 56 -6.36 2.41 -8.81
C VAL A 56 -6.02 1.32 -7.80
N VAL A 57 -5.04 0.49 -8.13
CA VAL A 57 -4.48 -0.53 -7.24
C VAL A 57 -3.10 -0.09 -6.82
N LEU A 58 -2.85 0.01 -5.51
CA LEU A 58 -1.51 0.23 -4.96
C LEU A 58 -0.96 -1.09 -4.44
N LEU A 59 0.02 -1.66 -5.14
CA LEU A 59 0.73 -2.86 -4.71
C LEU A 59 1.96 -2.48 -3.89
N LEU A 60 2.04 -3.00 -2.67
CA LEU A 60 3.09 -2.62 -1.72
C LEU A 60 4.34 -3.50 -1.80
N LEU A 61 4.19 -4.82 -1.91
CA LEU A 61 5.33 -5.74 -1.98
C LEU A 61 5.51 -6.32 -3.38
N ASN A 62 6.76 -6.31 -3.84
CA ASN A 62 7.16 -6.92 -5.09
C ASN A 62 6.91 -8.44 -5.02
N PRO A 63 6.07 -9.02 -5.90
CA PRO A 63 5.78 -10.46 -5.91
C PRO A 63 6.88 -11.30 -6.59
N GLY A 64 8.00 -10.68 -7.00
CA GLY A 64 9.11 -11.31 -7.68
C GLY A 64 8.97 -11.25 -9.22
N PRO A 65 10.07 -11.49 -9.95
CA PRO A 65 10.17 -11.22 -11.38
C PRO A 65 9.29 -12.11 -12.26
N GLN A 66 8.85 -13.26 -11.74
CA GLN A 66 8.03 -14.22 -12.50
C GLN A 66 6.52 -13.95 -12.39
N THR A 67 6.11 -13.00 -11.53
CA THR A 67 4.69 -12.71 -11.33
C THR A 67 4.25 -11.63 -12.31
N VAL A 68 3.37 -12.00 -13.24
CA VAL A 68 2.67 -11.05 -14.11
C VAL A 68 1.57 -10.37 -13.30
N ILE A 69 1.61 -9.04 -13.26
CA ILE A 69 0.60 -8.21 -12.62
C ILE A 69 -0.31 -7.67 -13.71
N SER A 70 -1.60 -8.05 -13.67
CA SER A 70 -2.60 -7.55 -14.62
C SER A 70 -3.03 -6.12 -14.27
N ASP A 71 -3.29 -5.32 -15.29
CA ASP A 71 -3.90 -3.98 -15.21
C ASP A 71 -5.38 -3.96 -15.62
N ARG A 72 -5.94 -5.14 -15.91
CA ARG A 72 -7.31 -5.29 -16.35
C ARG A 72 -7.96 -6.56 -15.85
N TYR A 73 -9.28 -6.49 -15.72
CA TYR A 73 -10.17 -7.63 -15.66
C TYR A 73 -10.79 -7.83 -17.03
N GLU A 74 -10.77 -9.08 -17.51
CA GLU A 74 -11.42 -9.47 -18.75
C GLU A 74 -11.99 -10.88 -18.58
N GLU A 75 -13.29 -11.04 -18.84
CA GLU A 75 -13.97 -12.33 -18.78
C GLU A 75 -15.04 -12.39 -19.86
N THR A 76 -15.19 -13.57 -20.48
CA THR A 76 -16.26 -13.86 -21.44
C THR A 76 -17.06 -15.06 -20.95
N PHE A 77 -18.37 -14.90 -20.83
CA PHE A 77 -19.28 -15.95 -20.38
C PHE A 77 -20.58 -15.92 -21.17
N LEU A 78 -20.93 -17.03 -21.83
CA LEU A 78 -22.12 -17.14 -22.69
C LEU A 78 -22.23 -16.02 -23.74
N GLY A 79 -21.11 -15.55 -24.30
CA GLY A 79 -21.06 -14.45 -25.27
C GLY A 79 -21.19 -13.05 -24.66
N MET A 80 -21.35 -12.93 -23.35
CA MET A 80 -21.23 -11.64 -22.65
C MET A 80 -19.77 -11.34 -22.39
N HIS A 81 -19.36 -10.10 -22.65
CA HIS A 81 -18.00 -9.61 -22.40
C HIS A 81 -18.01 -8.62 -21.24
N ALA A 82 -17.16 -8.87 -20.25
CA ALA A 82 -16.91 -7.93 -19.17
C ALA A 82 -15.44 -7.51 -19.22
N ARG A 83 -15.20 -6.20 -19.31
CA ARG A 83 -13.86 -5.62 -19.26
C ARG A 83 -13.84 -4.44 -18.31
N ARG A 84 -12.77 -4.35 -17.53
CA ARG A 84 -12.45 -3.17 -16.73
C ARG A 84 -10.95 -3.01 -16.66
N ASP A 85 -10.51 -1.86 -17.14
CA ASP A 85 -9.13 -1.43 -17.01
C ASP A 85 -8.99 -0.64 -15.70
N PHE A 86 -7.82 -0.72 -15.06
CA PHE A 86 -7.49 0.03 -13.85
C PHE A 86 -6.01 0.38 -13.82
N LEU A 87 -5.65 1.42 -13.07
CA LEU A 87 -4.26 1.79 -12.89
C LEU A 87 -3.62 0.92 -11.82
N VAL A 88 -2.43 0.37 -12.08
CA VAL A 88 -1.63 -0.31 -11.06
C VAL A 88 -0.40 0.53 -10.74
N ILE A 89 -0.34 1.01 -9.51
CA ILE A 89 0.83 1.67 -8.93
C ILE A 89 1.59 0.64 -8.10
N LYS A 90 2.89 0.49 -8.36
CA LYS A 90 3.75 -0.45 -7.62
C LYS A 90 4.70 0.37 -6.74
N ALA A 91 4.61 0.20 -5.43
CA ALA A 91 5.40 0.99 -4.48
C ALA A 91 6.91 0.89 -4.76
N TRP A 92 7.40 -0.30 -5.09
CA TRP A 92 8.82 -0.56 -5.38
C TRP A 92 9.33 0.02 -6.70
N GLU A 93 8.46 0.57 -7.55
CA GLU A 93 8.85 1.30 -8.76
C GLU A 93 8.88 2.82 -8.54
N LEU A 94 8.25 3.31 -7.46
CA LEU A 94 8.26 4.72 -7.07
C LEU A 94 9.59 5.08 -6.42
N ASP A 95 10.16 6.21 -6.83
CA ASP A 95 11.38 6.72 -6.22
C ASP A 95 11.09 7.35 -4.86
N VAL A 96 11.92 7.02 -3.87
CA VAL A 96 11.81 7.63 -2.55
C VAL A 96 12.08 9.15 -2.59
N SER A 97 12.83 9.63 -3.59
CA SER A 97 13.11 11.06 -3.73
C SER A 97 11.83 11.88 -3.88
N LEU A 98 10.81 11.36 -4.56
CA LEU A 98 9.51 12.02 -4.73
C LEU A 98 8.88 12.38 -3.38
N VAL A 99 8.94 11.47 -2.41
CA VAL A 99 8.38 11.70 -1.08
C VAL A 99 9.11 12.83 -0.35
N PHE A 100 10.44 12.86 -0.46
CA PHE A 100 11.28 13.80 0.28
C PHE A 100 11.40 15.17 -0.37
N GLU A 101 11.40 15.24 -1.71
CA GLU A 101 11.57 16.46 -2.48
C GLU A 101 10.24 17.21 -2.64
N GLU A 102 9.14 16.48 -2.89
CA GLU A 102 7.81 17.09 -3.05
C GLU A 102 7.07 17.24 -1.72
N GLY A 103 7.64 16.76 -0.60
CA GLY A 103 7.05 16.90 0.73
C GLY A 103 5.77 16.10 0.92
N LEU A 104 5.66 14.91 0.31
CA LEU A 104 4.48 14.05 0.38
C LEU A 104 4.42 13.28 1.70
N LEU A 105 4.28 13.99 2.82
CA LEU A 105 4.45 13.44 4.17
C LEU A 105 3.54 12.24 4.50
N VAL A 106 2.34 12.18 3.91
CA VAL A 106 1.41 11.05 4.08
C VAL A 106 1.96 9.75 3.49
N LEU A 107 2.92 9.82 2.56
CA LEU A 107 3.55 8.65 1.96
C LEU A 107 4.76 8.14 2.75
N LEU A 108 5.19 8.84 3.81
CA LEU A 108 6.34 8.45 4.63
C LEU A 108 6.28 6.99 5.10
N PRO A 109 5.14 6.43 5.53
CA PRO A 109 5.07 5.02 5.94
C PRO A 109 5.50 4.04 4.85
N PHE A 110 5.28 4.37 3.58
CA PHE A 110 5.58 3.50 2.45
C PHE A 110 7.04 3.57 1.99
N VAL A 111 7.83 4.52 2.51
CA VAL A 111 9.26 4.68 2.19
C VAL A 111 10.03 3.36 2.17
N PRO A 112 9.92 2.46 3.16
CA PRO A 112 10.68 1.21 3.16
C PRO A 112 10.40 0.31 1.95
N LEU A 113 9.27 0.50 1.28
CA LEU A 113 8.79 -0.29 0.15
C LEU A 113 9.11 0.35 -1.21
N MET A 114 9.61 1.58 -1.21
CA MET A 114 9.93 2.36 -2.41
C MET A 114 11.36 2.10 -2.91
N ARG A 115 11.60 2.39 -4.19
CA ARG A 115 12.94 2.28 -4.77
C ARG A 115 13.90 3.24 -4.05
N GLY A 116 14.97 2.70 -3.50
CA GLY A 116 15.96 3.47 -2.73
C GLY A 116 15.53 3.81 -1.30
N GLY A 117 14.39 3.30 -0.83
CA GLY A 117 13.87 3.53 0.52
C GLY A 117 14.12 2.39 1.52
N ASP A 118 14.66 1.26 1.05
CA ASP A 118 14.94 0.02 1.78
C ASP A 118 16.22 0.06 2.65
N ASN A 119 16.75 1.26 2.90
CA ASN A 119 17.99 1.44 3.64
C ASN A 119 17.82 2.31 4.89
N GLU A 120 18.83 2.20 5.75
CA GLU A 120 18.84 2.80 7.08
C GLU A 120 18.76 4.34 7.05
N VAL A 121 19.30 4.97 6.01
CA VAL A 121 19.31 6.42 5.84
C VAL A 121 17.91 6.93 5.50
N ALA A 122 17.27 6.33 4.51
CA ALA A 122 15.92 6.69 4.10
C ALA A 122 14.89 6.48 5.22
N ILE A 123 14.98 5.36 5.93
CA ILE A 123 14.06 5.02 7.04
C ILE A 123 14.24 5.99 8.22
N ARG A 124 15.48 6.34 8.59
CA ARG A 124 15.73 7.35 9.63
C ARG A 124 15.19 8.71 9.24
N ARG A 125 15.39 9.12 7.98
CA ARG A 125 14.87 10.39 7.48
C ARG A 125 13.34 10.41 7.54
N ALA A 126 12.68 9.34 7.11
CA ALA A 126 11.23 9.24 7.17
C ALA A 126 10.70 9.29 8.61
N LEU A 127 11.36 8.58 9.53
CA LEU A 127 11.04 8.58 10.94
C LEU A 127 11.19 9.98 11.57
N GLN A 128 12.29 10.69 11.24
CA GLN A 128 12.50 12.04 11.74
C GLN A 128 11.41 12.99 11.22
N LEU A 129 11.09 12.92 9.92
CA LEU A 129 10.02 13.72 9.33
C LEU A 129 8.65 13.44 9.97
N LEU A 130 8.33 12.20 10.32
CA LEU A 130 7.09 11.89 11.06
C LEU A 130 7.08 12.52 12.45
N ARG A 131 8.23 12.52 13.15
CA ARG A 131 8.35 13.09 14.50
C ARG A 131 8.32 14.61 14.52
N ASP A 132 8.82 15.24 13.47
CA ASP A 132 8.76 16.69 13.29
C ASP A 132 7.34 17.19 13.00
N HIS A 133 6.40 16.28 12.68
CA HIS A 133 5.00 16.59 12.36
C HIS A 133 4.05 15.84 13.32
N PRO A 134 3.72 16.41 14.50
CA PRO A 134 2.92 15.74 15.53
C PRO A 134 1.61 15.12 15.03
N GLN A 135 0.97 15.75 14.04
CA GLN A 135 -0.26 15.27 13.40
C GLN A 135 -0.10 13.97 12.58
N LEU A 136 1.13 13.53 12.33
CA LEU A 136 1.45 12.30 11.60
C LEU A 136 2.09 11.23 12.48
N LEU A 137 2.25 11.46 13.78
CA LEU A 137 2.89 10.50 14.70
C LEU A 137 2.19 9.13 14.70
N ASP A 138 0.88 9.10 14.49
CA ASP A 138 0.09 7.86 14.38
C ASP A 138 0.49 6.99 13.17
N LEU A 139 1.27 7.54 12.24
CA LEU A 139 1.81 6.83 11.08
C LEU A 139 3.18 6.18 11.34
N GLU A 140 3.90 6.54 12.42
CA GLU A 140 5.16 5.89 12.82
C GLU A 140 5.00 4.36 12.95
N PRO A 141 3.92 3.84 13.56
CA PRO A 141 3.60 2.42 13.54
C PRO A 141 3.51 1.80 12.13
N LEU A 142 2.97 2.52 11.16
CA LEU A 142 2.83 1.98 9.81
C LEU A 142 4.19 1.91 9.09
N LEU A 143 5.04 2.93 9.26
CA LEU A 143 6.44 2.92 8.81
C LEU A 143 7.18 1.73 9.40
N ALA A 144 7.01 1.52 10.71
CA ALA A 144 7.62 0.45 11.48
C ALA A 144 7.28 -0.94 10.91
N PHE A 145 5.98 -1.16 10.68
CA PHE A 145 5.46 -2.39 10.12
C PHE A 145 6.03 -2.66 8.72
N PHE A 146 6.07 -1.66 7.84
CA PHE A 146 6.59 -1.86 6.49
C PHE A 146 8.10 -2.07 6.45
N ALA A 147 8.87 -1.37 7.29
CA ALA A 147 10.31 -1.61 7.43
C ALA A 147 10.62 -3.06 7.85
N SER A 148 9.73 -3.70 8.61
CA SER A 148 9.89 -5.11 9.03
C SER A 148 9.86 -6.14 7.90
N TYR A 149 9.37 -5.77 6.71
CA TYR A 149 9.40 -6.63 5.54
C TYR A 149 10.71 -6.55 4.76
N VAL A 150 11.52 -5.52 5.00
CA VAL A 150 12.66 -5.18 4.13
C VAL A 150 13.98 -5.13 4.90
N LEU A 151 13.94 -4.85 6.21
CA LEU A 151 15.10 -4.88 7.08
C LEU A 151 15.12 -6.07 8.05
N PRO A 152 16.31 -6.55 8.46
CA PRO A 152 16.44 -7.52 9.55
C PRO A 152 16.02 -6.92 10.91
N ILE A 153 15.21 -7.65 11.70
CA ILE A 153 14.64 -7.23 13.02
C ILE A 153 15.62 -6.45 13.89
N LYS A 154 16.83 -6.98 14.10
CA LYS A 154 17.84 -6.40 15.01
C LYS A 154 18.25 -4.98 14.63
N ARG A 155 18.12 -4.60 13.35
CA ARG A 155 18.38 -3.22 12.91
C ARG A 155 17.20 -2.31 13.25
N ILE A 156 16.00 -2.82 13.07
CA ILE A 156 14.79 -2.05 13.26
C ILE A 156 14.54 -1.78 14.76
N GLU A 157 14.80 -2.76 15.62
CA GLU A 157 14.75 -2.62 17.10
C GLU A 157 15.65 -1.49 17.59
N ARG A 158 16.87 -1.36 17.05
CA ARG A 158 17.76 -0.25 17.42
C ARG A 158 17.21 1.10 16.98
N GLN A 159 16.51 1.16 15.85
CA GLN A 159 16.02 2.41 15.29
C GLN A 159 14.77 2.94 15.98
N MET A 160 13.83 2.07 16.35
CA MET A 160 12.60 2.52 17.03
C MET A 160 12.55 2.16 18.52
N GLY A 161 13.51 1.40 19.06
CA GLY A 161 13.49 0.95 20.46
C GLY A 161 13.51 2.10 21.47
N GLN A 162 13.89 3.29 21.01
CA GLN A 162 13.88 4.52 21.81
C GLN A 162 12.49 5.17 21.95
N SER A 163 11.48 4.78 21.15
CA SER A 163 10.13 5.37 21.20
C SER A 163 9.09 4.56 21.98
N GLY A 164 9.44 3.40 22.56
CA GLY A 164 8.50 2.50 23.27
C GLY A 164 7.48 1.78 22.37
N ILE A 165 7.37 2.21 21.11
CA ILE A 165 6.44 1.68 20.10
C ILE A 165 6.76 0.22 19.75
N TRP A 166 8.03 -0.22 19.82
CA TRP A 166 8.39 -1.63 19.66
C TRP A 166 7.71 -2.56 20.64
N GLN A 167 7.59 -2.14 21.89
CA GLN A 167 6.95 -2.96 22.92
C GLN A 167 5.46 -3.11 22.60
N SER A 168 4.81 -2.04 22.12
CA SER A 168 3.42 -2.10 21.63
C SER A 168 3.27 -3.04 20.44
N PHE A 169 4.25 -3.10 19.53
CA PHE A 169 4.25 -4.01 18.39
C PHE A 169 4.47 -5.48 18.75
N GLU A 170 5.42 -5.76 19.64
CA GLU A 170 5.73 -7.10 20.10
C GLU A 170 4.55 -7.70 20.87
N ASN A 171 3.87 -6.86 21.66
CA ASN A 171 2.72 -7.25 22.47
C ASN A 171 1.41 -7.32 21.67
N HIS A 172 1.35 -6.80 20.44
CA HIS A 172 0.13 -6.87 19.62
C HIS A 172 0.02 -8.23 18.90
N PRO A 173 -0.92 -9.12 19.27
CA PRO A 173 -0.92 -10.53 18.88
C PRO A 173 -1.05 -10.77 17.36
N GLY A 174 -1.74 -9.87 16.64
CA GLY A 174 -1.86 -9.94 15.18
C GLY A 174 -0.63 -9.46 14.41
N ILE A 175 0.10 -8.47 14.97
CA ILE A 175 1.23 -7.84 14.30
C ILE A 175 2.50 -8.62 14.58
N SER A 176 2.73 -9.04 15.82
CA SER A 176 3.87 -9.90 16.18
C SER A 176 3.86 -11.23 15.42
N LYS A 177 2.69 -11.85 15.22
CA LYS A 177 2.52 -13.05 14.38
C LYS A 177 2.82 -12.78 12.89
N SER A 178 2.38 -11.64 12.37
CA SER A 178 2.60 -11.25 10.96
C SER A 178 4.05 -10.86 10.69
N MET A 179 4.69 -10.15 11.63
CA MET A 179 6.12 -9.86 11.64
C MET A 179 6.92 -11.16 11.62
N ARG A 180 6.73 -12.08 12.60
CA ARG A 180 7.45 -13.37 12.65
C ARG A 180 7.31 -14.17 11.34
N LYS A 181 6.16 -14.04 10.66
CA LYS A 181 5.91 -14.66 9.34
C LYS A 181 6.57 -13.91 8.18
N GLY A 182 6.70 -12.58 8.24
CA GLY A 182 7.47 -11.78 7.29
C GLY A 182 8.97 -12.06 7.38
N ILE A 183 9.50 -12.12 8.60
CA ILE A 183 10.92 -12.39 8.91
C ILE A 183 11.36 -13.78 8.45
N SER A 184 10.55 -14.80 8.70
CA SER A 184 10.86 -16.18 8.26
C SER A 184 10.84 -16.38 6.75
N ARG A 185 10.33 -15.41 5.98
CA ARG A 185 10.25 -15.48 4.50
C ARG A 185 11.10 -14.43 3.77
N GLY A 186 11.60 -13.40 4.47
CA GLY A 186 12.61 -12.46 3.96
C GLY A 186 14.04 -13.00 4.01
N SER A 187 14.21 -14.30 4.28
CA SER A 187 15.47 -15.03 4.16
C SER A 187 15.55 -15.68 2.78
N LEU A 188 15.62 -14.85 1.73
CA LEU A 188 16.02 -15.25 0.38
C LEU A 188 16.99 -14.20 -0.16
#